data_AF-A0A932H4H8-F1
#
_entry.id   AF-A0A932H4H8-F1
#
_cell.length_a   1.000
_cell.length_b   1.000
_cell.length_c   1.000
_cell.angle_alpha   90.00
_cell.angle_beta   90.00
_cell.angle_gamma   90.00
#
_symmetry.space_group_name_H-M   'P 1'
#
loop_
_entity.id
_entity.type
_entity.pdbx_description
1 polymer ?
#
loop_
_entity_poly.entity_id
_entity_poly.type
_entity_poly.pdbx_seq_one_letter_code
_entity_poly.pdbx_strand_id
1 'polypeptide(L)'
;MNRYQLIALAVAAANLLLILLFPPVDQYSIAAAQLPVFAGFHFVLALPAKSQINTSVLWLEVMVVLINAGIAWLLLRDKPPQTRKSRLSLQNAVLVFTGINLVLAVLFPPFESVFALTKAMLPTFEGFYFVFFQKPSHVIVTSLLYIEAAFILANGGLLWLLFKPKSPDELAAEQMRAFAAGPSKKK
;
A
#
# COMPACT_ATOMS: atom_id res chain seq x y z
N MET A 1 17.83 -13.00 -8.17
CA MET A 1 16.88 -12.31 -7.27
C MET A 1 17.62 -12.00 -5.98
N ASN A 2 17.84 -10.73 -5.65
CA ASN A 2 18.54 -10.35 -4.42
C ASN A 2 17.59 -10.54 -3.21
N ARG A 3 18.15 -10.72 -2.01
CA ARG A 3 17.42 -10.77 -0.73
C ARG A 3 16.44 -9.60 -0.58
N TYR A 4 16.80 -8.40 -1.05
CA TYR A 4 15.89 -7.25 -0.99
C TYR A 4 14.71 -7.37 -1.96
N GLN A 5 14.92 -7.90 -3.17
CA GLN A 5 13.82 -8.19 -4.11
C GLN A 5 12.90 -9.28 -3.55
N LEU A 6 13.46 -10.29 -2.86
CA LEU A 6 12.69 -11.33 -2.19
C LEU A 6 11.83 -10.75 -1.05
N ILE A 7 12.38 -9.84 -0.25
CA ILE A 7 11.64 -9.12 0.79
C ILE A 7 10.53 -8.26 0.17
N ALA A 8 10.82 -7.50 -0.89
CA ALA A 8 9.82 -6.67 -1.56
C ALA A 8 8.66 -7.53 -2.12
N LEU A 9 8.99 -8.69 -2.69
CA LEU A 9 8.00 -9.69 -3.10
C LEU A 9 7.17 -10.21 -1.93
N ALA A 10 7.81 -10.54 -0.80
CA ALA A 10 7.11 -11.03 0.38
C ALA A 10 6.14 -9.98 0.94
N VAL A 11 6.55 -8.71 0.97
CA VAL A 11 5.69 -7.59 1.38
C VAL A 11 4.53 -7.40 0.41
N ALA A 12 4.77 -7.46 -0.90
CA ALA A 12 3.72 -7.38 -1.91
C ALA A 12 2.73 -8.55 -1.79
N ALA A 13 3.22 -9.77 -1.59
CA ALA A 13 2.40 -10.96 -1.39
C ALA A 13 1.54 -10.85 -0.12
N ALA A 14 2.10 -10.33 0.98
CA ALA A 14 1.35 -10.09 2.21
C ALA A 14 0.24 -9.03 2.01
N ASN A 15 0.53 -7.95 1.27
CA ASN A 15 -0.47 -6.93 0.95
C ASN A 15 -1.59 -7.49 0.07
N LEU A 16 -1.25 -8.26 -0.97
CA LEU A 16 -2.25 -8.96 -1.79
C LEU A 16 -3.10 -9.91 -0.96
N LEU A 17 -2.49 -10.67 -0.05
CA LEU A 17 -3.23 -11.54 0.85
C LEU A 17 -4.20 -10.74 1.73
N LEU A 18 -3.76 -9.59 2.28
CA LEU A 18 -4.60 -8.74 3.11
C LEU A 18 -5.78 -8.15 2.35
N ILE A 19 -5.56 -7.66 1.13
CA ILE A 19 -6.61 -7.15 0.22
C ILE A 19 -7.62 -8.26 -0.12
N LEU A 20 -7.14 -9.47 -0.39
CA LEU A 20 -8.01 -10.61 -0.71
C LEU A 20 -8.77 -11.15 0.50
N LEU A 21 -8.18 -11.02 1.69
CA LEU A 21 -8.79 -11.49 2.94
C LEU A 21 -9.80 -10.47 3.49
N PHE A 22 -9.57 -9.18 3.22
CA PHE A 22 -10.43 -8.08 3.59
C PHE A 22 -10.81 -7.27 2.36
N PRO A 23 -11.59 -7.82 1.42
CA PRO A 23 -11.94 -7.11 0.20
C PRO A 23 -12.84 -5.90 0.48
N PRO A 24 -12.78 -4.87 -0.38
CA PRO A 24 -13.75 -3.78 -0.37
C PRO A 24 -15.12 -4.32 -0.75
N VAL A 25 -16.16 -3.93 -0.01
CA VAL A 25 -17.53 -4.38 -0.25
C VAL A 25 -18.51 -3.21 -0.28
N ASP A 26 -19.50 -3.35 -1.13
CA ASP A 26 -20.69 -2.53 -1.14
C ASP A 26 -21.81 -3.28 -0.41
N GLN A 27 -22.67 -2.58 0.31
CA GLN A 27 -23.91 -3.11 0.89
C GLN A 27 -25.12 -2.52 0.21
N TYR A 28 -26.11 -3.38 -0.04
CA TYR A 28 -27.40 -2.97 -0.57
C TYR A 28 -28.35 -2.56 0.54
N SER A 29 -28.95 -1.37 0.39
CA SER A 29 -30.06 -0.93 1.23
C SER A 29 -31.28 -1.86 1.11
N ILE A 30 -32.00 -2.05 2.22
CA ILE A 30 -33.28 -2.79 2.26
C ILE A 30 -34.41 -1.96 1.61
N ALA A 31 -34.22 -0.65 1.44
CA ALA A 31 -35.19 0.23 0.79
C ALA A 31 -35.27 -0.05 -0.72
N ALA A 32 -36.43 0.25 -1.31
CA ALA A 32 -36.85 -0.11 -2.67
C ALA A 32 -35.87 0.21 -3.82
N ALA A 33 -34.83 1.03 -3.59
CA ALA A 33 -33.87 1.45 -4.60
C ALA A 33 -32.76 0.42 -4.91
N GLN A 34 -32.51 -0.59 -4.05
CA GLN A 34 -31.43 -1.59 -4.24
C GLN A 34 -30.09 -0.99 -4.72
N LEU A 35 -29.72 0.18 -4.22
CA LEU A 35 -28.47 0.83 -4.62
C LEU A 35 -27.30 0.31 -3.74
N PRO A 36 -26.18 -0.10 -4.35
CA PRO A 36 -24.98 -0.50 -3.62
C PRO A 36 -24.31 0.75 -3.03
N VAL A 37 -24.02 0.73 -1.73
CA VAL A 37 -23.27 1.78 -1.02
C VAL A 37 -22.00 1.17 -0.46
N PHE A 38 -20.87 1.84 -0.63
CA PHE A 38 -19.59 1.35 -0.12
C PHE A 38 -19.63 1.20 1.41
N ALA A 39 -19.36 -0.01 1.88
CA ALA A 39 -19.47 -0.40 3.29
C ALA A 39 -18.11 -0.67 3.94
N GLY A 40 -17.01 -0.37 3.23
CA GLY A 40 -15.64 -0.57 3.72
C GLY A 40 -15.08 -1.95 3.40
N PHE A 41 -14.10 -2.36 4.20
CA PHE A 41 -13.37 -3.63 4.06
C PHE A 41 -13.87 -4.63 5.08
N HIS A 42 -14.26 -5.81 4.62
CA HIS A 42 -14.81 -6.86 5.49
C HIS A 42 -14.08 -8.16 5.27
N PHE A 43 -13.94 -8.94 6.34
CA PHE A 43 -13.33 -10.26 6.25
C PHE A 43 -14.13 -11.16 5.29
N VAL A 44 -13.48 -11.73 4.30
CA VAL A 44 -14.14 -12.44 3.18
C VAL A 44 -15.02 -13.62 3.64
N LEU A 45 -14.70 -14.23 4.78
CA LEU A 45 -15.47 -15.36 5.34
C LEU A 45 -16.63 -14.91 6.25
N ALA A 46 -16.72 -13.63 6.57
CA ALA A 46 -17.73 -13.05 7.46
C ALA A 46 -18.35 -11.79 6.84
N LEU A 47 -18.74 -11.92 5.57
CA LEU A 47 -19.34 -10.82 4.82
C LEU A 47 -20.71 -10.43 5.40
N PRO A 48 -21.00 -9.13 5.53
CA PRO A 48 -22.30 -8.66 5.96
C PRO A 48 -23.45 -9.15 5.06
N ALA A 49 -24.66 -9.27 5.62
CA ALA A 49 -25.83 -9.60 4.83
C ALA A 49 -26.07 -8.54 3.74
N LYS A 50 -26.44 -8.98 2.53
CA LYS A 50 -26.67 -8.12 1.36
C LYS A 50 -25.45 -7.27 0.98
N SER A 51 -24.24 -7.81 1.14
CA SER A 51 -23.03 -7.19 0.59
C SER A 51 -22.57 -7.85 -0.71
N GLN A 52 -21.91 -7.08 -1.56
CA GLN A 52 -21.20 -7.56 -2.74
C GLN A 52 -19.79 -6.98 -2.74
N ILE A 53 -18.80 -7.76 -3.19
CA ILE A 53 -17.43 -7.27 -3.35
C ILE A 53 -17.41 -6.18 -4.43
N ASN A 54 -16.85 -5.02 -4.08
CA ASN A 54 -16.62 -3.95 -5.01
C ASN A 54 -15.40 -4.30 -5.87
N THR A 55 -15.64 -4.98 -6.99
CA THR A 55 -14.57 -5.47 -7.87
C THR A 55 -13.73 -4.35 -8.47
N SER A 56 -14.30 -3.16 -8.64
CA SER A 56 -13.60 -2.00 -9.17
C SER A 56 -12.54 -1.50 -8.19
N VAL A 57 -12.90 -1.34 -6.91
CA VAL A 57 -11.95 -0.96 -5.84
C VAL A 57 -10.92 -2.06 -5.62
N LEU A 58 -11.37 -3.32 -5.55
CA LEU A 58 -10.49 -4.47 -5.36
C LEU A 58 -9.43 -4.56 -6.47
N TRP A 59 -9.84 -4.37 -7.71
CA TRP A 59 -8.92 -4.39 -8.86
C TRP A 59 -7.89 -3.26 -8.77
N LEU A 60 -8.32 -2.07 -8.36
CA LEU A 60 -7.45 -0.91 -8.22
C LEU A 60 -6.37 -1.14 -7.14
N GLU A 61 -6.76 -1.66 -5.98
CA GLU A 61 -5.82 -2.00 -4.90
C GLU A 61 -4.79 -3.04 -5.33
N VAL A 62 -5.24 -4.09 -6.02
CA VAL A 62 -4.35 -5.11 -6.58
C VAL A 62 -3.37 -4.48 -7.58
N MET A 63 -3.85 -3.61 -8.48
CA MET A 63 -2.99 -2.90 -9.43
C MET A 63 -1.95 -2.01 -8.74
N VAL A 64 -2.34 -1.25 -7.72
CA VAL A 64 -1.42 -0.40 -6.95
C VAL A 64 -0.32 -1.25 -6.31
N VAL A 65 -0.68 -2.37 -5.66
CA VAL A 65 0.31 -3.26 -5.04
C VAL A 65 1.25 -3.86 -6.08
N LEU A 66 0.74 -4.30 -7.23
CA LEU A 66 1.55 -4.89 -8.31
C LEU A 66 2.49 -3.87 -8.96
N ILE A 67 2.01 -2.64 -9.22
CA ILE A 67 2.84 -1.55 -9.74
C ILE A 67 3.95 -1.22 -8.73
N ASN A 68 3.60 -1.10 -7.46
CA ASN A 68 4.54 -0.82 -6.38
C ASN A 68 5.59 -1.92 -6.23
N ALA A 69 5.18 -3.18 -6.34
CA ALA A 69 6.09 -4.34 -6.37
C ALA A 69 7.02 -4.29 -7.59
N GLY A 70 6.50 -3.95 -8.77
CA GLY A 70 7.27 -3.81 -10.01
C GLY A 70 8.32 -2.69 -9.93
N ILE A 71 7.94 -1.53 -9.40
CA ILE A 71 8.87 -0.40 -9.17
C ILE A 71 9.96 -0.80 -8.16
N ALA A 72 9.57 -1.36 -7.01
CA ALA A 72 10.51 -1.83 -6.01
C ALA A 72 11.48 -2.87 -6.59
N TRP A 73 10.97 -3.80 -7.40
CA TRP A 73 11.77 -4.82 -8.07
C TRP A 73 12.83 -4.21 -9.00
N LEU A 74 12.46 -3.22 -9.80
CA LEU A 74 13.38 -2.51 -10.69
C LEU A 74 14.42 -1.70 -9.92
N LEU A 75 14.02 -1.01 -8.85
CA LEU A 75 14.92 -0.23 -8.00
C LEU A 75 15.92 -1.09 -7.21
N LEU A 76 15.50 -2.29 -6.82
CA LEU A 76 16.30 -3.25 -6.05
C LEU A 76 17.10 -4.20 -6.94
N ARG A 77 17.11 -4.00 -8.26
CA ARG A 77 17.95 -4.77 -9.18
C ARG A 77 19.42 -4.51 -8.87
N ASP A 78 20.20 -5.57 -8.79
CA ASP A 78 21.63 -5.48 -8.49
C ASP A 78 22.34 -4.59 -9.52
N LYS A 79 22.84 -3.44 -9.05
CA LYS A 79 23.81 -2.63 -9.79
C LYS A 79 25.21 -3.21 -9.59
N PRO A 80 26.10 -3.14 -10.60
CA PRO A 80 27.48 -3.60 -10.46
C PRO A 80 28.15 -2.93 -9.25
N PRO A 81 29.18 -3.56 -8.63
CA PRO A 81 29.71 -3.15 -7.34
C PRO A 81 30.38 -1.77 -7.42
N GLN A 82 29.58 -0.72 -7.29
CA GLN A 82 30.06 0.64 -7.07
C GLN A 82 30.20 0.85 -5.56
N THR A 83 31.46 0.77 -5.11
CA THR A 83 32.05 1.54 -4.01
C THR A 83 31.06 2.08 -2.97
N ARG A 84 30.72 1.25 -1.96
CA ARG A 84 30.41 1.61 -0.55
C ARG A 84 29.39 2.74 -0.25
N LYS A 85 28.65 3.30 -1.22
CA LYS A 85 27.81 4.50 -1.02
C LYS A 85 26.29 4.30 -0.99
N SER A 86 25.77 3.08 -1.17
CA SER A 86 24.36 2.93 -1.60
C SER A 86 23.44 2.19 -0.61
N ARG A 87 23.45 2.54 0.69
CA ARG A 87 22.36 2.16 1.62
C ARG A 87 21.56 3.37 2.11
N LEU A 88 22.22 4.52 2.31
CA LEU A 88 21.55 5.82 2.48
C LEU A 88 20.65 6.16 1.29
N SER A 89 21.01 5.73 0.07
CA SER A 89 20.18 5.92 -1.13
C SER A 89 18.90 5.08 -1.13
N LEU A 90 18.89 3.88 -0.51
CA LEU A 90 17.72 3.01 -0.46
C LEU A 90 16.68 3.54 0.53
N GLN A 91 17.14 4.00 1.69
CA GLN A 91 16.28 4.64 2.68
C GLN A 91 15.66 5.92 2.11
N ASN A 92 16.46 6.73 1.39
CA ASN A 92 15.96 7.89 0.65
C ASN A 92 15.01 7.50 -0.49
N ALA A 93 15.27 6.41 -1.21
CA ALA A 93 14.39 5.91 -2.26
C ALA A 93 13.02 5.48 -1.70
N VAL A 94 12.99 4.83 -0.53
CA VAL A 94 11.73 4.49 0.16
C VAL A 94 10.96 5.75 0.58
N LEU A 95 11.64 6.80 1.08
CA LEU A 95 10.99 8.07 1.39
C LEU A 95 10.40 8.74 0.14
N VAL A 96 11.18 8.82 -0.94
CA VAL A 96 10.71 9.39 -2.21
C VAL A 96 9.51 8.60 -2.74
N PHE A 97 9.60 7.27 -2.71
CA PHE A 97 8.52 6.39 -3.13
C PHE A 97 7.25 6.55 -2.29
N THR A 98 7.39 6.63 -0.96
CA THR A 98 6.27 6.87 -0.03
C THR A 98 5.65 8.24 -0.30
N GLY A 99 6.47 9.26 -0.51
CA GLY A 99 6.02 10.62 -0.86
C GLY A 99 5.24 10.65 -2.18
N ILE A 100 5.70 9.95 -3.22
CA ILE A 100 4.97 9.83 -4.49
C ILE A 100 3.63 9.15 -4.27
N ASN A 101 3.55 8.06 -3.49
CA ASN A 101 2.29 7.39 -3.21
C ASN A 101 1.30 8.30 -2.47
N LEU A 102 1.77 9.09 -1.48
CA LEU A 102 0.92 10.07 -0.81
C LEU A 102 0.41 11.14 -1.76
N VAL A 103 1.27 11.64 -2.66
CA VAL A 103 0.87 12.61 -3.68
C VAL A 103 -0.19 12.01 -4.61
N LEU A 104 -0.03 10.76 -5.02
CA LEU A 104 -1.02 10.06 -5.87
C LEU A 104 -2.35 9.88 -5.14
N ALA A 105 -2.35 9.45 -3.88
CA ALA A 105 -3.58 9.32 -3.08
C ALA A 105 -4.33 10.67 -2.95
N VAL A 106 -3.59 11.78 -2.80
CA VAL A 106 -4.19 13.12 -2.74
C VAL A 106 -4.66 13.61 -4.11
N LEU A 107 -3.93 13.30 -5.18
CA LEU A 107 -4.30 13.69 -6.54
C LEU A 107 -5.47 12.88 -7.09
N PHE A 108 -5.62 11.64 -6.63
CA PHE A 108 -6.68 10.72 -7.02
C PHE A 108 -7.44 10.27 -5.79
N PRO A 109 -8.17 11.17 -5.08
CA PRO A 109 -8.87 10.78 -3.88
C PRO A 109 -10.10 9.92 -4.22
N PRO A 110 -10.57 9.09 -3.27
CA PRO A 110 -11.81 8.36 -3.41
C PRO A 110 -12.98 9.34 -3.42
N PHE A 111 -13.85 9.23 -4.42
CA PHE A 111 -15.05 10.04 -4.57
C PHE A 111 -16.31 9.22 -4.46
N GLU A 112 -17.32 9.81 -3.83
CA GLU A 112 -18.72 9.40 -3.88
C GLU A 112 -19.53 10.46 -4.62
N SER A 113 -20.60 10.08 -5.31
CA SER A 113 -21.56 11.05 -5.85
C SER A 113 -22.78 11.19 -4.97
N VAL A 114 -23.23 12.44 -4.85
CA VAL A 114 -24.45 12.81 -4.13
C VAL A 114 -25.44 13.35 -5.17
N PHE A 115 -26.19 12.44 -5.80
CA PHE A 115 -27.26 12.83 -6.72
C PHE A 115 -28.60 12.95 -5.99
N ALA A 116 -29.21 14.14 -6.04
CA ALA A 116 -30.56 14.40 -5.57
C ALA A 116 -31.61 14.01 -6.62
N LEU A 117 -31.67 12.73 -7.03
CA LEU A 117 -32.69 12.30 -8.01
C LEU A 117 -34.01 11.85 -7.36
N THR A 118 -34.00 11.53 -6.06
CA THR A 118 -35.20 11.31 -5.24
C THR A 118 -34.91 11.75 -3.81
N LYS A 119 -35.94 12.00 -2.98
CA LYS A 119 -35.84 12.57 -1.62
C LYS A 119 -34.99 11.79 -0.57
N ALA A 120 -34.16 10.85 -1.00
CA ALA A 120 -33.18 10.16 -0.15
C ALA A 120 -31.77 10.49 -0.64
N MET A 121 -31.07 11.37 0.08
CA MET A 121 -29.63 11.56 -0.07
C MET A 121 -28.93 10.26 0.35
N LEU A 122 -28.48 9.44 -0.61
CA LEU A 122 -27.66 8.27 -0.34
C LEU A 122 -26.35 8.41 -1.11
N PRO A 123 -25.22 8.62 -0.42
CA PRO A 123 -23.91 8.69 -1.06
C PRO A 123 -23.58 7.36 -1.75
N THR A 124 -23.14 7.41 -3.00
CA THR A 124 -22.73 6.21 -3.76
C THR A 124 -21.28 6.37 -4.16
N PHE A 125 -20.42 5.44 -3.75
CA PHE A 125 -19.01 5.47 -4.13
C PHE A 125 -18.86 5.28 -5.64
N GLU A 126 -18.17 6.20 -6.32
CA GLU A 126 -17.98 6.14 -7.78
C GLU A 126 -16.56 5.69 -8.17
N GLY A 127 -15.56 5.93 -7.32
CA GLY A 127 -14.17 5.56 -7.62
C GLY A 127 -13.18 6.67 -7.32
N PHE A 128 -11.96 6.49 -7.80
CA PHE A 128 -10.88 7.47 -7.67
C PHE A 128 -10.79 8.29 -8.95
N TYR A 129 -10.91 9.61 -8.82
CA TYR A 129 -10.81 10.54 -9.94
C TYR A 129 -9.72 11.55 -9.67
N PHE A 130 -9.17 12.13 -10.73
CA PHE A 130 -8.23 13.22 -10.55
C PHE A 130 -8.93 14.42 -9.91
N VAL A 131 -8.35 14.95 -8.83
CA VAL A 131 -8.97 16.00 -8.00
C VAL A 131 -9.32 17.27 -8.79
N PHE A 132 -8.57 17.59 -9.85
CA PHE A 132 -8.84 18.76 -10.69
C PHE A 132 -9.89 18.53 -11.80
N PHE A 133 -10.34 17.29 -12.01
CA PHE A 133 -11.45 16.96 -12.91
C PHE A 133 -12.73 16.61 -12.15
N GLN A 134 -12.87 17.10 -10.91
CA GLN A 134 -14.02 16.83 -10.05
C GLN A 134 -15.32 17.33 -10.68
N LYS A 135 -16.32 16.45 -10.75
CA LYS A 135 -17.68 16.82 -11.14
C LYS A 135 -18.41 17.46 -9.95
N PRO A 136 -19.39 18.37 -10.17
CA PRO A 136 -20.07 19.09 -9.09
C PRO A 136 -20.76 18.20 -8.04
N SER A 137 -21.14 16.98 -8.42
CA SER A 137 -21.80 16.01 -7.54
C SER A 137 -20.84 15.12 -6.76
N HIS A 138 -19.52 15.21 -7.00
CA HIS A 138 -18.54 14.36 -6.34
C HIS A 138 -18.11 14.95 -4.99
N VAL A 139 -18.09 14.12 -3.96
CA VAL A 139 -17.58 14.42 -2.62
C VAL A 139 -16.46 13.44 -2.32
N ILE A 140 -15.38 13.91 -1.69
CA ILE A 140 -14.28 13.02 -1.30
C ILE A 140 -14.71 12.16 -0.11
N VAL A 141 -14.53 10.85 -0.22
CA VAL A 141 -14.72 9.90 0.88
C VAL A 141 -13.48 9.98 1.79
N THR A 142 -13.45 10.99 2.66
CA THR A 142 -12.30 11.30 3.52
C THR A 142 -11.86 10.12 4.38
N SER A 143 -12.81 9.31 4.86
CA SER A 143 -12.52 8.08 5.61
C SER A 143 -11.64 7.11 4.83
N LEU A 144 -11.93 6.92 3.54
CA LEU A 144 -11.21 6.00 2.67
C LEU A 144 -9.83 6.57 2.32
N LEU A 145 -9.75 7.89 2.07
CA LEU A 145 -8.48 8.60 1.87
C LEU A 145 -7.55 8.50 3.09
N TYR A 146 -8.09 8.62 4.32
CA TYR A 146 -7.31 8.49 5.55
C TYR A 146 -6.79 7.06 5.75
N ILE A 147 -7.61 6.05 5.46
CA ILE A 147 -7.18 4.65 5.52
C ILE A 147 -6.03 4.41 4.53
N GLU A 148 -6.17 4.86 3.30
CA GLU A 148 -5.15 4.72 2.26
C GLU A 148 -3.84 5.43 2.66
N ALA A 149 -3.93 6.67 3.13
CA ALA A 149 -2.77 7.42 3.62
C ALA A 149 -2.09 6.71 4.81
N ALA A 150 -2.88 6.16 5.75
CA ALA A 150 -2.34 5.41 6.88
C ALA A 150 -1.61 4.13 6.42
N PHE A 151 -2.16 3.39 5.46
CA PHE A 151 -1.49 2.23 4.86
C PHE A 151 -0.19 2.60 4.16
N ILE A 152 -0.19 3.67 3.36
CA ILE A 152 1.02 4.16 2.68
C ILE A 152 2.10 4.53 3.71
N LEU A 153 1.74 5.27 4.76
CA LEU A 153 2.66 5.69 5.81
C LEU A 153 3.19 4.50 6.63
N ALA A 154 2.32 3.56 7.00
CA ALA A 154 2.72 2.37 7.74
C ALA A 154 3.69 1.50 6.92
N ASN A 155 3.35 1.22 5.66
CA ASN A 155 4.21 0.44 4.76
C ASN A 155 5.53 1.15 4.47
N GLY A 156 5.48 2.45 4.16
CA GLY A 156 6.66 3.28 3.94
C GLY A 156 7.56 3.32 5.17
N GLY A 157 6.99 3.49 6.36
CA GLY A 157 7.70 3.50 7.64
C GLY A 157 8.36 2.17 7.98
N LEU A 158 7.65 1.05 7.77
CA LEU A 158 8.20 -0.30 7.97
C LEU A 158 9.38 -0.57 7.03
N LEU A 159 9.24 -0.25 5.74
CA LEU A 159 10.33 -0.37 4.77
C LEU A 159 11.50 0.54 5.13
N TRP A 160 11.22 1.77 5.54
CA TRP A 160 12.24 2.73 5.94
C TRP A 160 13.04 2.25 7.16
N LEU A 161 12.38 1.65 8.15
CA LEU A 161 13.02 1.03 9.32
C LEU A 161 13.82 -0.22 8.92
N LEU A 162 13.31 -1.02 7.99
CA LEU A 162 14.01 -2.22 7.50
C LEU A 162 15.34 -1.87 6.83
N PHE A 163 15.39 -0.74 6.12
CA PHE A 163 16.61 -0.24 5.48
C PHE A 163 17.46 0.65 6.38
N LYS A 164 17.11 0.79 7.67
CA LYS A 164 17.88 1.59 8.64
C LYS A 164 19.34 1.08 8.68
N PRO A 165 20.34 1.97 8.60
CA PRO A 165 21.73 1.56 8.75
C PRO A 165 21.97 1.03 10.17
N LYS A 166 22.74 -0.07 10.27
CA LYS A 166 23.28 -0.55 11.55
C LYS A 166 24.06 0.56 12.22
N SER A 167 23.94 0.66 13.55
CA SER A 167 24.71 1.65 14.29
C SER A 167 26.22 1.35 14.21
N PRO A 168 27.11 2.35 14.40
CA PRO A 168 28.55 2.11 14.50
C PRO A 168 28.89 1.04 15.55
N ASP A 169 28.16 1.02 16.66
CA ASP A 169 28.35 0.06 17.76
C ASP A 169 27.95 -1.36 17.37
N GLU A 170 26.87 -1.52 16.59
CA GLU A 170 26.45 -2.82 16.05
C GLU A 170 27.47 -3.38 15.05
N LEU A 171 28.06 -2.51 14.22
CA LEU A 171 29.12 -2.89 13.28
C LEU A 171 30.41 -3.29 14.01
N ALA A 172 30.77 -2.56 15.07
CA ALA A 172 31.92 -2.88 15.91
C ALA A 172 31.73 -4.20 16.67
N ALA A 173 30.53 -4.44 17.22
CA ALA A 173 30.19 -5.69 17.89
C ALA A 173 30.20 -6.90 16.94
N GLU A 174 29.74 -6.72 15.69
CA GLU A 174 29.77 -7.76 14.67
C GLU A 174 31.20 -8.06 14.18
N GLN A 175 32.04 -7.02 14.02
CA GLN A 175 33.46 -7.19 13.73
C GLN A 175 34.20 -7.90 14.86
N MET A 176 33.94 -7.54 16.12
CA MET A 176 34.52 -8.21 17.27
C MET A 176 34.06 -9.68 17.38
N ARG A 177 32.80 -9.97 17.09
CA ARG A 177 32.29 -11.36 17.01
C ARG A 177 32.92 -12.15 15.87
N ALA A 178 33.11 -11.54 14.70
CA ALA A 178 33.79 -12.17 13.57
C ALA A 178 35.29 -12.40 13.84
N PHE A 179 35.94 -11.49 14.57
CA PHE A 179 37.33 -11.64 15.00
C PHE A 179 37.47 -12.74 16.06
N ALA A 180 36.51 -12.82 17.00
CA ALA A 180 36.44 -13.87 18.01
C ALA A 180 36.09 -15.26 17.44
N ALA A 181 35.38 -15.33 16.31
CA ALA A 181 35.06 -16.59 15.65
C ALA A 181 36.28 -17.27 15.00
N GLY A 182 37.39 -16.54 14.79
CA GLY A 182 38.64 -17.06 14.25
C GLY A 182 38.54 -17.59 12.80
N PRO A 183 39.65 -17.68 12.05
CA PRO A 183 39.62 -18.33 10.75
C PRO A 183 39.34 -19.82 10.95
N SER A 184 38.16 -20.27 10.50
CA SER A 184 37.87 -21.69 10.30
C SER A 184 38.97 -22.27 9.40
N LYS A 185 39.93 -22.98 9.99
CA LYS A 185 40.93 -23.77 9.27
C LYS A 185 40.19 -24.82 8.45
N LYS A 186 39.90 -24.50 7.19
CA LYS A 186 39.63 -25.51 6.17
C LYS A 186 40.96 -26.21 5.91
N LYS A 187 41.12 -27.41 6.48
CA LYS A 187 42.01 -28.44 5.93
C LYS A 187 41.23 -29.21 4.87
#